data_AF-A0A559RT33-F1
#
_entry.id   AF-A0A559RT33-F1
#
_cell.length_a   1.000
_cell.length_b   1.000
_cell.length_c   1.000
_cell.angle_alpha   90.00
_cell.angle_beta   90.00
_cell.angle_gamma   90.00
#
_symmetry.space_group_name_H-M   'P 1'
#
loop_
_entity.id
_entity.type
_entity.pdbx_description
1 polymer ?
#
loop_
_entity_poly.entity_id
_entity_poly.type
_entity_poly.pdbx_seq_one_letter_code
_entity_poly.pdbx_strand_id
1 'polypeptide(L)'
;MEKVVFEKSFIEKLDKNFPELSKYFDFNLEVFCEFNTLIFEINKCLILEFDRATITLTNNLLERLLKLALIKDDTGIGPIPIEKWNDVFKEPNEKYGSIPLGNSIEKCKKLKLISDKEKNFLFDIIRELIRNGFSHADPSKILADLPDNSPMFQGSFTNPNADLKEVSINQKIIPTFQALQMENFAKENAKLYFDFVFHLIFRIEKRLKEKLK
;
A
#
# COMPACT_ATOMS: atom_id res chain seq x y z
N MET A 1 10.06 7.59 -24.06
CA MET A 1 11.18 8.24 -23.35
C MET A 1 12.46 7.73 -23.96
N GLU A 2 13.39 8.62 -24.32
CA GLU A 2 14.71 8.21 -24.83
C GLU A 2 15.52 7.52 -23.72
N LYS A 3 16.35 6.53 -24.07
CA LYS A 3 17.08 5.71 -23.09
C LYS A 3 17.96 6.55 -22.15
N VAL A 4 18.66 7.54 -22.70
CA VAL A 4 19.54 8.45 -21.95
C VAL A 4 18.76 9.31 -20.97
N VAL A 5 17.58 9.79 -21.36
CA VAL A 5 16.70 10.57 -20.50
C VAL A 5 16.17 9.71 -19.35
N PHE A 6 15.81 8.46 -19.64
CA PHE A 6 15.39 7.51 -18.61
C PHE A 6 16.51 7.22 -17.60
N GLU A 7 17.71 6.90 -18.08
CA GLU A 7 18.87 6.61 -17.21
C GLU A 7 19.21 7.79 -16.30
N LYS A 8 19.28 9.00 -16.86
CA LYS A 8 19.53 10.21 -16.08
C LYS A 8 18.45 10.44 -15.02
N SER A 9 17.17 10.34 -15.38
CA SER A 9 16.06 10.49 -14.43
C SER A 9 16.11 9.45 -13.32
N PHE A 10 16.54 8.23 -13.62
CA PHE A 10 16.66 7.16 -12.65
C PHE A 10 17.75 7.46 -11.61
N ILE A 11 18.93 7.90 -12.06
CA ILE A 11 20.05 8.29 -11.18
C ILE A 11 19.64 9.48 -10.31
N GLU A 12 19.02 10.51 -10.88
CA GLU A 12 18.57 11.69 -10.14
C GLU A 12 17.60 11.33 -8.99
N LYS A 13 16.65 10.44 -9.25
CA LYS A 13 15.71 9.96 -8.22
C LYS A 13 16.41 9.15 -7.13
N LEU A 14 17.33 8.27 -7.53
CA LEU A 14 18.15 7.50 -6.58
C LEU A 14 18.91 8.43 -5.64
N ASP A 15 19.70 9.36 -6.19
CA ASP A 15 20.54 10.28 -5.40
C ASP A 15 19.70 11.18 -4.49
N LYS A 16 18.55 11.65 -4.98
CA LYS A 16 17.62 12.49 -4.23
C LYS A 16 16.99 11.74 -3.05
N ASN A 17 16.47 10.54 -3.28
CA ASN A 17 15.57 9.87 -2.34
C ASN A 17 16.28 8.84 -1.45
N PHE A 18 17.42 8.30 -1.88
CA PHE A 18 18.17 7.28 -1.12
C PHE A 18 18.59 7.74 0.29
N PRO A 19 19.10 8.97 0.52
CA PRO A 19 19.53 9.38 1.86
C PRO A 19 18.41 9.23 2.90
N GLU A 20 17.19 9.65 2.57
CA GLU A 20 16.05 9.56 3.48
C GLU A 20 15.50 8.12 3.60
N LEU A 21 15.42 7.39 2.48
CA LEU A 21 14.74 6.09 2.41
C LEU A 21 15.66 4.91 2.74
N SER A 22 16.97 5.15 2.86
CA SER A 22 17.97 4.13 3.23
C SER A 22 17.66 3.44 4.55
N LYS A 23 16.97 4.11 5.47
CA LYS A 23 16.49 3.54 6.75
C LYS A 23 15.62 2.30 6.58
N TYR A 24 14.91 2.14 5.47
CA TYR A 24 14.11 0.93 5.21
C TYR A 24 14.93 -0.21 4.61
N PHE A 25 16.25 -0.07 4.49
CA PHE A 25 17.17 -1.20 4.26
C PHE A 25 17.78 -1.72 5.56
N ASP A 26 17.79 -0.93 6.62
CA ASP A 26 18.38 -1.27 7.91
C ASP A 26 17.30 -1.64 8.92
N PHE A 27 16.89 -2.90 8.89
CA PHE A 27 15.90 -3.43 9.82
C PHE A 27 16.12 -4.91 10.10
N ASN A 28 15.58 -5.38 11.22
CA ASN A 28 15.64 -6.79 11.61
C ASN A 28 14.26 -7.26 12.06
N LEU A 29 13.64 -8.15 11.28
CA LEU A 29 12.39 -8.84 11.62
C LEU A 29 12.71 -10.22 12.18
N GLU A 30 12.32 -10.48 13.44
CA GLU A 30 12.59 -11.77 14.07
C GLU A 30 11.45 -12.78 13.83
N VAL A 31 10.21 -12.31 13.68
CA VAL A 31 9.03 -13.19 13.50
C VAL A 31 8.59 -13.26 12.05
N PHE A 32 8.72 -12.15 11.32
CA PHE A 32 8.21 -11.99 9.97
C PHE A 32 9.32 -11.82 8.92
N CYS A 33 10.39 -12.62 9.02
CA CYS A 33 11.54 -12.53 8.13
C CYS A 33 11.20 -12.76 6.64
N GLU A 34 10.07 -13.39 6.34
CA GLU A 34 9.54 -13.54 4.98
C GLU A 34 9.20 -12.20 4.30
N PHE A 35 9.09 -11.10 5.05
CA PHE A 35 8.84 -9.78 4.47
C PHE A 35 10.10 -9.03 4.02
N ASN A 36 11.29 -9.53 4.32
CA ASN A 36 12.54 -8.82 4.03
C ASN A 36 12.66 -8.43 2.55
N THR A 37 12.39 -9.37 1.64
CA THR A 37 12.49 -9.12 0.19
C THR A 37 11.43 -8.14 -0.29
N LEU A 38 10.18 -8.30 0.15
CA LEU A 38 9.07 -7.43 -0.24
C LEU A 38 9.25 -6.00 0.27
N ILE A 39 9.74 -5.81 1.50
CA ILE A 39 10.05 -4.48 2.05
C ILE A 39 11.16 -3.81 1.21
N PHE A 40 12.21 -4.55 0.83
CA PHE A 40 13.25 -4.02 -0.06
C PHE A 40 12.72 -3.64 -1.44
N GLU A 41 11.82 -4.43 -2.02
CA GLU A 41 11.16 -4.11 -3.29
C GLU A 41 10.33 -2.83 -3.19
N ILE A 42 9.50 -2.70 -2.15
CA ILE A 42 8.71 -1.49 -1.91
C ILE A 42 9.62 -0.28 -1.72
N ASN A 43 10.71 -0.41 -0.95
CA ASN A 43 11.64 0.69 -0.73
C ASN A 43 12.32 1.14 -2.04
N LYS A 44 12.69 0.20 -2.91
CA LYS A 44 13.21 0.53 -4.25
C LYS A 44 12.16 1.28 -5.08
N CYS A 45 10.89 0.87 -5.04
CA CYS A 45 9.82 1.61 -5.70
C CYS A 45 9.69 3.04 -5.17
N LEU A 46 9.77 3.25 -3.85
CA LEU A 46 9.76 4.59 -3.26
C LEU A 46 10.94 5.46 -3.71
N ILE A 47 12.16 4.90 -3.67
CA ILE A 47 13.38 5.61 -4.11
C ILE A 47 13.23 6.09 -5.56
N LEU A 48 12.61 5.28 -6.41
CA LEU A 48 12.44 5.55 -7.84
C LEU A 48 11.12 6.25 -8.19
N GLU A 49 10.34 6.67 -7.17
CA GLU A 49 9.05 7.36 -7.32
C GLU A 49 8.07 6.55 -8.19
N PHE A 50 8.04 5.22 -7.99
CA PHE A 50 7.05 4.31 -8.57
C PHE A 50 5.84 4.15 -7.63
N ASP A 51 5.18 5.27 -7.34
CA ASP A 51 4.24 5.39 -6.21
C ASP A 51 3.03 4.43 -6.28
N ARG A 52 2.51 4.17 -7.49
CA ARG A 52 1.45 3.18 -7.68
C ARG A 52 1.91 1.77 -7.36
N ALA A 53 3.13 1.42 -7.78
CA ALA A 53 3.71 0.11 -7.48
C ALA A 53 3.96 -0.01 -5.97
N THR A 54 4.45 1.06 -5.33
CA THR A 54 4.57 1.13 -3.86
C THR A 54 3.24 0.85 -3.17
N ILE A 55 2.13 1.52 -3.56
CA ILE A 55 0.82 1.28 -2.96
C ILE A 55 0.36 -0.17 -3.16
N THR A 56 0.46 -0.69 -4.38
CA THR A 56 0.03 -2.06 -4.71
C THR A 56 0.81 -3.10 -3.92
N LEU A 57 2.14 -2.98 -3.86
CA LEU A 57 2.98 -3.88 -3.07
C LEU A 57 2.74 -3.72 -1.57
N THR A 58 2.47 -2.51 -1.09
CA THR A 58 2.13 -2.25 0.32
C THR A 58 0.77 -2.87 0.69
N ASN A 59 -0.23 -2.84 -0.21
CA ASN A 59 -1.50 -3.55 -0.03
C ASN A 59 -1.25 -5.06 0.13
N ASN A 60 -0.40 -5.65 -0.72
CA ASN A 60 -0.03 -7.06 -0.64
C ASN A 60 0.68 -7.39 0.69
N LEU A 61 1.66 -6.57 1.08
CA LEU A 61 2.38 -6.69 2.34
C LEU A 61 1.42 -6.65 3.53
N LEU A 62 0.48 -5.71 3.56
CA LEU A 62 -0.51 -5.59 4.63
C LEU A 62 -1.45 -6.80 4.69
N GLU A 63 -2.01 -7.22 3.55
CA GLU A 63 -2.89 -8.40 3.51
C GLU A 63 -2.18 -9.64 4.03
N ARG A 64 -0.92 -9.85 3.62
CA ARG A 64 -0.12 -10.98 4.11
C ARG A 64 0.27 -10.83 5.58
N LEU A 65 0.64 -9.64 6.02
CA LEU A 65 1.00 -9.35 7.42
C LEU A 65 -0.10 -9.77 8.39
N LEU A 66 -1.33 -9.33 8.15
CA LEU A 66 -2.43 -9.63 9.07
C LEU A 66 -2.76 -11.12 9.08
N LYS A 67 -2.79 -11.78 7.92
CA LYS A 67 -3.04 -13.23 7.84
C LYS A 67 -1.94 -14.03 8.53
N LEU A 68 -0.70 -13.65 8.30
CA LEU A 68 0.46 -14.32 8.87
C LEU A 68 0.55 -14.08 10.39
N ALA A 69 0.17 -12.90 10.87
CA ALA A 69 0.05 -12.63 12.29
C ALA A 69 -0.96 -13.58 12.97
N LEU A 70 -2.10 -13.86 12.33
CA LEU A 70 -3.07 -14.84 12.81
C LEU A 70 -2.51 -16.27 12.78
N ILE A 71 -1.79 -16.63 11.72
CA ILE A 71 -1.14 -17.95 11.62
C ILE A 71 -0.09 -18.12 12.73
N LYS A 72 0.75 -17.12 12.97
CA LYS A 72 1.77 -17.15 14.03
C LYS A 72 1.17 -17.12 15.44
N ASP A 73 0.00 -16.49 15.60
CA ASP A 73 -0.75 -16.55 16.87
C ASP A 73 -1.23 -17.98 17.19
N ASP A 74 -1.70 -18.72 16.17
CA ASP A 74 -2.14 -20.11 16.31
C ASP A 74 -0.95 -21.10 16.40
N THR A 75 0.12 -20.87 15.65
CA THR A 75 1.26 -21.81 15.52
C THR A 75 2.41 -21.57 16.49
N GLY A 76 2.46 -20.38 17.10
CA GLY A 76 3.60 -19.92 17.88
C GLY A 76 4.70 -19.28 17.02
N ILE A 77 5.66 -18.64 17.71
CA ILE A 77 6.81 -17.95 17.09
C ILE A 77 8.15 -18.67 17.36
N GLY A 78 8.12 -19.77 18.11
CA GLY A 78 9.30 -20.58 18.40
C GLY A 78 9.72 -21.47 17.24
N PRO A 79 10.90 -22.12 17.33
CA PRO A 79 11.35 -23.07 16.34
C PRO A 79 10.40 -24.29 16.29
N ILE A 80 10.00 -24.68 15.07
CA ILE A 80 9.20 -25.88 14.82
C ILE A 80 10.09 -26.86 14.05
N PRO A 81 10.23 -28.13 14.49
CA PRO A 81 10.95 -29.16 13.73
C PRO A 81 10.36 -29.31 12.32
N ILE A 82 11.22 -29.44 11.31
CA ILE A 82 10.82 -29.44 9.89
C ILE A 82 9.82 -30.55 9.57
N GLU A 83 9.93 -31.69 10.25
CA GLU A 83 9.06 -32.85 10.10
C GLU A 83 7.61 -32.56 10.51
N LYS A 84 7.39 -31.54 11.35
CA LYS A 84 6.07 -31.13 11.86
C LYS A 84 5.45 -29.96 11.10
N TRP A 85 6.14 -29.37 10.13
CA TRP A 85 5.67 -28.14 9.47
C TRP A 85 4.32 -28.33 8.79
N ASN A 86 4.11 -29.43 8.08
CA ASN A 86 2.83 -29.68 7.40
C ASN A 86 1.67 -29.73 8.41
N ASP A 87 1.84 -30.46 9.51
CA ASP A 87 0.80 -30.61 10.52
C ASP A 87 0.50 -29.31 11.25
N VAL A 88 1.54 -28.55 11.63
CA VAL A 88 1.39 -27.29 12.37
C VAL A 88 0.79 -26.19 11.50
N PHE A 89 1.21 -26.10 10.23
CA PHE A 89 0.82 -24.98 9.37
C PHE A 89 -0.43 -25.23 8.52
N LYS A 90 -0.88 -26.49 8.33
CA LYS A 90 -2.02 -26.79 7.45
C LYS A 90 -3.30 -26.10 7.89
N GLU A 91 -3.78 -26.39 9.11
CA GLU A 91 -5.06 -25.85 9.59
C GLU A 91 -5.04 -24.31 9.70
N PRO A 92 -4.00 -23.65 10.27
CA PRO A 92 -3.95 -22.19 10.31
C PRO A 92 -3.89 -21.54 8.92
N ASN A 93 -3.17 -22.13 7.96
CA ASN A 93 -3.16 -21.60 6.59
C ASN A 93 -4.52 -21.75 5.90
N GLU A 94 -5.21 -22.89 6.05
CA GLU A 94 -6.56 -23.07 5.50
C GLU A 94 -7.55 -22.10 6.13
N LYS A 95 -7.45 -21.88 7.45
CA LYS A 95 -8.31 -21.00 8.24
C LYS A 95 -8.14 -19.52 7.93
N TYR A 96 -6.93 -19.06 7.63
CA TYR A 96 -6.62 -17.63 7.48
C TYR A 96 -6.08 -17.21 6.10
N GLY A 97 -5.65 -18.14 5.24
CA GLY A 97 -5.01 -17.80 3.96
C GLY A 97 -5.93 -17.06 2.98
N SER A 98 -7.22 -17.39 2.98
CA SER A 98 -8.21 -16.87 2.04
C SER A 98 -9.17 -15.82 2.62
N ILE A 99 -9.06 -15.49 3.91
CA ILE A 99 -10.02 -14.57 4.51
C ILE A 99 -9.84 -13.13 3.98
N PRO A 100 -10.93 -12.36 3.80
CA PRO A 100 -10.85 -10.97 3.38
C PRO A 100 -10.06 -10.08 4.36
N LEU A 101 -9.51 -8.97 3.87
CA LEU A 101 -8.76 -8.00 4.67
C LEU A 101 -9.56 -7.50 5.89
N GLY A 102 -10.84 -7.13 5.71
CA GLY A 102 -11.71 -6.70 6.81
C GLY A 102 -11.82 -7.75 7.92
N ASN A 103 -11.98 -9.03 7.55
CA ASN A 103 -12.03 -10.13 8.52
C ASN A 103 -10.68 -10.36 9.21
N SER A 104 -9.57 -10.16 8.48
CA SER A 104 -8.22 -10.25 9.05
C SER A 104 -8.00 -9.16 10.10
N ILE A 105 -8.42 -7.91 9.82
CA ILE A 105 -8.36 -6.78 10.75
C ILE A 105 -9.16 -7.08 12.02
N GLU A 106 -10.42 -7.51 11.88
CA GLU A 106 -11.28 -7.81 13.03
C GLU A 106 -10.70 -8.92 13.91
N LYS A 107 -10.19 -10.00 13.30
CA LYS A 107 -9.56 -11.10 14.04
C LYS A 107 -8.28 -10.65 14.74
N CYS A 108 -7.41 -9.90 14.07
CA CYS A 108 -6.20 -9.36 14.67
C CYS A 108 -6.53 -8.48 15.88
N LYS A 109 -7.59 -7.66 15.77
CA LYS A 109 -8.05 -6.84 16.88
C LYS A 109 -8.58 -7.69 18.05
N LYS A 110 -9.44 -8.68 17.76
CA LYS A 110 -9.98 -9.59 18.78
C LYS A 110 -8.87 -10.30 19.57
N LEU A 111 -7.79 -10.67 18.87
CA LEU A 111 -6.61 -11.33 19.43
C LEU A 111 -5.59 -10.36 20.05
N LYS A 112 -5.90 -9.06 20.09
CA LYS A 112 -5.05 -7.96 20.60
C LYS A 112 -3.72 -7.81 19.85
N LEU A 113 -3.63 -8.29 18.61
CA LEU A 113 -2.47 -8.10 17.73
C LEU A 113 -2.42 -6.68 17.15
N ILE A 114 -3.56 -5.99 17.12
CA ILE A 114 -3.68 -4.56 16.79
C ILE A 114 -4.57 -3.82 17.80
N SER A 115 -4.35 -2.52 17.94
CA SER A 115 -5.13 -1.58 18.76
C SER A 115 -6.40 -1.11 18.07
N ASP A 116 -7.31 -0.46 18.83
CA ASP A 116 -8.52 0.17 18.25
C ASP A 116 -8.17 1.26 17.24
N LYS A 117 -7.16 2.08 17.54
CA LYS A 117 -6.70 3.14 16.62
C LYS A 117 -6.19 2.56 15.30
N GLU A 118 -5.37 1.52 15.37
CA GLU A 118 -4.86 0.83 14.17
C GLU A 118 -6.00 0.15 13.40
N LYS A 119 -6.95 -0.49 14.09
CA LYS A 119 -8.13 -1.07 13.47
C LYS A 119 -8.91 -0.01 12.68
N ASN A 120 -9.26 1.10 13.31
CA ASN A 120 -10.08 2.14 12.67
C ASN A 120 -9.36 2.71 11.45
N PHE A 121 -8.07 3.01 11.57
CA PHE A 121 -7.29 3.47 10.43
C PHE A 121 -7.20 2.44 9.28
N LEU A 122 -6.99 1.17 9.61
CA LEU A 122 -6.94 0.08 8.63
C LEU A 122 -8.29 -0.12 7.93
N PHE A 123 -9.39 -0.01 8.67
CA PHE A 123 -10.73 -0.28 8.16
C PHE A 123 -11.29 0.90 7.36
N ASP A 124 -11.19 2.11 7.91
CA ASP A 124 -11.86 3.29 7.37
C ASP A 124 -11.04 3.95 6.26
N ILE A 125 -9.71 3.96 6.40
CA ILE A 125 -8.80 4.60 5.44
C ILE A 125 -8.20 3.56 4.50
N ILE A 126 -7.46 2.60 5.03
CA ILE A 126 -6.67 1.72 4.16
C ILE A 126 -7.55 0.80 3.31
N ARG A 127 -8.49 0.09 3.92
CA ARG A 127 -9.33 -0.88 3.22
C ARG A 127 -10.25 -0.21 2.19
N GLU A 128 -11.00 0.81 2.60
CA GLU A 128 -12.03 1.42 1.75
C GLU A 128 -11.45 2.36 0.69
N LEU A 129 -10.45 3.17 1.03
CA LEU A 129 -9.91 4.18 0.12
C LEU A 129 -8.75 3.64 -0.73
N ILE A 130 -7.67 3.21 -0.08
CA ILE A 130 -6.41 2.90 -0.76
C ILE A 130 -6.47 1.52 -1.42
N ARG A 131 -6.84 0.49 -0.66
CA ARG A 131 -6.83 -0.89 -1.16
C ARG A 131 -7.85 -1.09 -2.27
N ASN A 132 -9.09 -0.63 -2.11
CA ASN A 132 -10.08 -0.75 -3.18
C ASN A 132 -9.71 0.11 -4.40
N GLY A 133 -9.20 1.33 -4.18
CA GLY A 133 -8.76 2.22 -5.26
C GLY A 133 -7.68 1.63 -6.16
N PHE A 134 -6.67 1.00 -5.57
CA PHE A 134 -5.50 0.51 -6.31
C PHE A 134 -5.51 -1.00 -6.61
N SER A 135 -6.18 -1.82 -5.80
CA SER A 135 -6.25 -3.27 -6.04
C SER A 135 -7.50 -3.71 -6.81
N HIS A 136 -8.58 -2.92 -6.81
CA HIS A 136 -9.78 -3.16 -7.63
C HIS A 136 -9.96 -2.16 -8.77
N ALA A 137 -9.02 -1.22 -8.93
CA ALA A 137 -9.09 -0.14 -9.92
C ALA A 137 -10.41 0.65 -9.83
N ASP A 138 -10.91 0.88 -8.61
CA ASP A 138 -12.11 1.66 -8.34
C ASP A 138 -11.75 3.07 -7.82
N PRO A 139 -11.66 4.08 -8.71
CA PRO A 139 -11.26 5.42 -8.30
C PRO A 139 -12.34 6.18 -7.53
N SER A 140 -13.57 5.67 -7.43
CA SER A 140 -14.75 6.43 -6.95
C SER A 140 -14.55 7.06 -5.56
N LYS A 141 -13.92 6.33 -4.63
CA LYS A 141 -13.65 6.80 -3.27
C LYS A 141 -12.55 7.84 -3.21
N ILE A 142 -11.50 7.68 -4.02
CA ILE A 142 -10.38 8.64 -4.10
C ILE A 142 -10.83 9.95 -4.72
N LEU A 143 -11.74 9.88 -5.70
CA LEU A 143 -12.25 11.04 -6.42
C LEU A 143 -13.51 11.64 -5.79
N ALA A 144 -13.98 11.12 -4.66
CA ALA A 144 -15.27 11.50 -4.07
C ALA A 144 -15.36 13.00 -3.79
N ASP A 145 -14.28 13.59 -3.27
CA ASP A 145 -14.21 14.99 -2.85
C ASP A 145 -13.95 15.98 -3.99
N LEU A 146 -13.69 15.50 -5.22
CA LEU A 146 -13.55 16.39 -6.37
C LEU A 146 -14.89 17.02 -6.74
N PRO A 147 -14.92 18.21 -7.35
CA PRO A 147 -16.17 18.78 -7.86
C PRO A 147 -16.68 17.98 -9.07
N ASP A 148 -17.99 17.78 -9.15
CA ASP A 148 -18.64 17.14 -10.32
C ASP A 148 -18.59 18.04 -11.57
N ASN A 149 -18.39 19.34 -11.39
CA ASN A 149 -18.32 20.33 -12.45
C ASN A 149 -17.06 21.18 -12.26
N SER A 150 -16.06 20.96 -13.12
CA SER A 150 -14.84 21.77 -13.18
C SER A 150 -14.89 22.67 -14.42
N PRO A 151 -14.75 24.00 -14.28
CA PRO A 151 -14.65 24.89 -15.43
C PRO A 151 -13.30 24.68 -16.14
N MET A 152 -13.34 24.53 -17.46
CA MET A 152 -12.18 24.41 -18.34
C MET A 152 -12.38 25.26 -19.59
N PHE A 153 -11.31 25.62 -20.29
CA PHE A 153 -11.38 26.45 -21.49
C PHE A 153 -11.02 25.65 -22.73
N GLN A 154 -11.92 25.66 -23.71
CA GLN A 154 -11.73 25.06 -25.02
C GLN A 154 -11.26 26.14 -26.01
N GLY A 155 -10.12 25.90 -26.66
CA GLY A 155 -9.61 26.71 -27.77
C GLY A 155 -9.54 25.92 -29.08
N SER A 156 -9.25 26.61 -30.20
CA SER A 156 -9.11 26.01 -31.53
C SER A 156 -7.72 26.27 -32.12
N PHE A 157 -7.07 25.22 -32.62
CA PHE A 157 -5.83 25.36 -33.40
C PHE A 157 -6.08 25.77 -34.86
N THR A 158 -7.29 25.55 -35.38
CA THR A 158 -7.66 25.92 -36.76
C THR A 158 -8.21 27.34 -36.85
N ASN A 159 -8.72 27.88 -35.75
CA ASN A 159 -9.09 29.28 -35.63
C ASN A 159 -8.46 29.88 -34.35
N PRO A 160 -7.18 30.29 -34.42
CA PRO A 160 -6.42 30.75 -33.25
C PRO A 160 -6.96 32.04 -32.63
N ASN A 161 -7.75 32.81 -33.38
CA ASN A 161 -8.33 34.07 -32.94
C ASN A 161 -9.75 33.90 -32.37
N ALA A 162 -10.28 32.68 -32.31
CA ALA A 162 -11.57 32.43 -31.67
C ALA A 162 -11.44 32.59 -30.14
N ASP A 163 -12.45 33.21 -29.52
CA ASP A 163 -12.52 33.34 -28.07
C ASP A 163 -12.51 31.95 -27.40
N LEU A 164 -11.82 31.88 -26.26
CA LEU A 164 -11.83 30.68 -25.43
C LEU A 164 -13.24 30.44 -24.90
N LYS A 165 -13.77 29.23 -25.12
CA LYS A 165 -15.08 28.84 -24.62
C LYS A 165 -14.93 28.11 -23.29
N GLU A 166 -15.56 28.63 -22.24
CA GLU A 166 -15.67 27.90 -20.97
C GLU A 166 -16.61 26.69 -21.13
N VAL A 167 -16.17 25.54 -20.64
CA VAL A 167 -16.89 24.28 -20.64
C VAL A 167 -16.81 23.66 -19.24
N SER A 168 -17.92 23.09 -18.77
CA SER A 168 -17.94 22.34 -17.52
C SER A 168 -17.63 20.87 -17.78
N ILE A 169 -16.67 20.33 -17.05
CA ILE A 169 -16.21 18.95 -17.22
C ILE A 169 -16.29 18.21 -15.88
N ASN A 170 -16.89 17.02 -15.90
CA ASN A 170 -16.84 16.09 -14.77
C ASN A 170 -15.60 15.21 -14.87
N GLN A 171 -14.55 15.60 -14.13
CA GLN A 171 -13.27 14.88 -14.12
C GLN A 171 -13.37 13.46 -13.53
N LYS A 172 -14.40 13.18 -12.71
CA LYS A 172 -14.57 11.88 -12.05
C LYS A 172 -14.93 10.75 -13.00
N ILE A 173 -15.48 11.05 -14.17
CA ILE A 173 -15.95 10.04 -15.14
C ILE A 173 -15.05 9.94 -16.39
N ILE A 174 -14.08 10.83 -16.54
CA ILE A 174 -13.21 10.88 -17.72
C ILE A 174 -11.91 10.12 -17.42
N PRO A 175 -11.62 9.01 -18.12
CA PRO A 175 -10.49 8.14 -17.80
C PRO A 175 -9.12 8.84 -17.72
N THR A 176 -8.85 9.80 -18.60
CA THR A 176 -7.59 10.54 -18.59
C THR A 176 -7.42 11.36 -17.31
N PHE A 177 -8.48 12.04 -16.85
CA PHE A 177 -8.44 12.78 -15.60
C PHE A 177 -8.38 11.83 -14.40
N GLN A 178 -9.16 10.75 -14.39
CA GLN A 178 -9.04 9.72 -13.35
C GLN A 178 -7.59 9.20 -13.24
N ALA A 179 -6.92 8.94 -14.35
CA ALA A 179 -5.52 8.52 -14.35
C ALA A 179 -4.60 9.58 -13.72
N LEU A 180 -4.74 10.85 -14.06
CA LEU A 180 -3.94 11.93 -13.44
C LEU A 180 -4.20 12.04 -11.93
N GLN A 181 -5.46 12.00 -11.52
CA GLN A 181 -5.84 12.12 -10.11
C GLN A 181 -5.34 10.92 -9.28
N MET A 182 -5.44 9.71 -9.82
CA MET A 182 -4.89 8.50 -9.17
C MET A 182 -3.36 8.52 -9.09
N GLU A 183 -2.68 9.15 -10.06
CA GLU A 183 -1.23 9.35 -10.00
C GLU A 183 -0.84 10.34 -8.91
N ASN A 184 -1.53 11.48 -8.83
CA ASN A 184 -1.30 12.49 -7.80
C ASN A 184 -1.57 11.95 -6.39
N PHE A 185 -2.70 11.26 -6.21
CA PHE A 185 -3.00 10.59 -4.95
C PHE A 185 -1.89 9.61 -4.55
N ALA A 186 -1.39 8.81 -5.50
CA ALA A 186 -0.31 7.88 -5.22
C ALA A 186 0.97 8.60 -4.77
N LYS A 187 1.39 9.64 -5.51
CA LYS A 187 2.57 10.47 -5.17
C LYS A 187 2.50 11.05 -3.76
N GLU A 188 1.32 11.51 -3.35
CA GLU A 188 1.12 12.12 -2.04
C GLU A 188 1.09 11.10 -0.88
N ASN A 189 0.58 9.89 -1.13
CA ASN A 189 0.21 8.97 -0.05
C ASN A 189 1.10 7.72 0.05
N ALA A 190 1.81 7.33 -1.01
CA ALA A 190 2.51 6.04 -1.08
C ALA A 190 3.54 5.86 0.05
N LYS A 191 4.36 6.89 0.32
CA LYS A 191 5.38 6.86 1.37
C LYS A 191 4.78 6.76 2.77
N LEU A 192 3.78 7.60 3.07
CA LEU A 192 3.11 7.59 4.38
C LEU A 192 2.41 6.26 4.64
N TYR A 193 1.78 5.70 3.60
CA TYR A 193 1.13 4.40 3.71
C TYR A 193 2.14 3.27 3.96
N PHE A 194 3.23 3.21 3.19
CA PHE A 194 4.28 2.22 3.42
C PHE A 194 4.90 2.37 4.81
N ASP A 195 5.22 3.59 5.24
CA ASP A 195 5.79 3.85 6.56
C ASP A 195 4.87 3.36 7.69
N PHE A 196 3.56 3.59 7.56
CA PHE A 196 2.58 3.09 8.52
C PHE A 196 2.60 1.55 8.59
N VAL A 197 2.58 0.86 7.45
CA VAL A 197 2.58 -0.61 7.39
C VAL A 197 3.90 -1.17 7.88
N PHE A 198 5.03 -0.58 7.49
CA PHE A 198 6.37 -0.96 7.96
C PHE A 198 6.42 -0.95 9.50
N HIS A 199 6.00 0.15 10.13
CA HIS A 199 5.97 0.23 11.60
C HIS A 199 4.90 -0.69 12.24
N LEU A 200 3.81 -0.98 11.52
CA LEU A 200 2.79 -1.92 12.00
C LEU A 200 3.36 -3.33 12.14
N ILE A 201 4.27 -3.76 11.26
CA ILE A 201 4.94 -5.08 11.35
C ILE A 201 5.62 -5.22 12.72
N PHE A 202 6.46 -4.26 13.10
CA PHE A 202 7.18 -4.30 14.38
C PHE A 202 6.25 -4.26 15.59
N ARG A 203 5.14 -3.49 15.52
CA ARG A 203 4.16 -3.45 16.61
C ARG A 203 3.43 -4.78 16.78
N ILE A 204 3.06 -5.44 15.68
CA ILE A 204 2.46 -6.78 15.72
C ILE A 204 3.46 -7.80 16.23
N GLU A 205 4.70 -7.76 15.75
CA GLU A 205 5.77 -8.66 16.18
C GLU A 205 6.01 -8.55 17.69
N LYS A 206 6.09 -7.33 18.21
CA LYS A 206 6.22 -7.07 19.65
C LYS A 206 5.07 -7.70 20.44
N ARG A 207 3.82 -7.52 19.99
CA ARG A 207 2.63 -8.08 20.66
C ARG A 207 2.61 -9.61 20.63
N LEU A 208 3.03 -10.23 19.51
CA LEU A 208 3.18 -11.68 19.42
C LEU A 208 4.23 -12.18 20.42
N LYS A 209 5.40 -11.53 20.49
CA LYS A 209 6.45 -11.88 21.46
C LYS A 209 5.98 -11.71 22.91
N GLU A 210 5.22 -10.66 23.22
CA GLU A 210 4.68 -10.44 24.56
C GLU A 210 3.61 -11.47 24.93
N LYS A 211 2.83 -11.94 23.97
CA LYS A 211 1.74 -12.90 24.16
C LYS A 211 2.23 -14.36 24.25
N LEU A 212 3.30 -14.69 23.54
CA LEU A 212 3.80 -16.05 23.36
C LEU A 212 5.13 -16.33 24.10
N LYS A 213 5.59 -15.36 24.90
CA LYS A 213 6.58 -15.57 25.97
C LYS A 213 5.93 -16.24 27.17
#